data_AF-A0A838IPK4-F1
#
_entry.id   AF-A0A838IPK4-F1
#
_cell.length_a   1.000
_cell.length_b   1.000
_cell.length_c   1.000
_cell.angle_alpha   90.00
_cell.angle_beta   90.00
_cell.angle_gamma   90.00
#
_symmetry.space_group_name_H-M   'P 1'
#
loop_
_entity.id
_entity.type
_entity.pdbx_description
1 polymer ?
#
loop_
_entity_poly.entity_id
_entity_poly.type
_entity_poly.pdbx_seq_one_letter_code
_entity_poly.pdbx_strand_id
1 'polypeptide(L)' 'GEHLHSAIGYVTPSSRHEGRDRQILAQRHELYQQARRANPSRWSGQTRNWEHISQVSLNRD' A
#
# COMPACT_ATOMS: atom_id res chain seq x y z
N GLY A 1 7.73 -10.85 15.20
CA GLY A 1 6.90 -11.19 14.04
C GLY A 1 6.85 -9.98 13.13
N GLU A 2 6.96 -10.15 11.82
CA GLU A 2 6.84 -9.00 10.92
C GLU A 2 5.37 -8.52 10.90
N HIS A 3 5.14 -7.30 11.37
CA HIS A 3 3.85 -6.63 11.30
C HIS A 3 3.82 -5.70 10.09
N LEU A 4 2.69 -5.67 9.38
CA LEU A 4 2.49 -4.73 8.28
C LEU A 4 2.04 -3.38 8.83
N HIS A 5 2.75 -2.32 8.48
CA HIS A 5 2.46 -0.99 9.00
C HIS A 5 1.46 -0.27 8.10
N SER A 6 0.28 0.03 8.64
CA SER A 6 -0.80 0.72 7.91
C SER A 6 -0.41 2.13 7.44
N ALA A 7 0.51 2.78 8.17
CA ALA A 7 1.07 4.10 7.85
C ALA A 7 1.95 4.11 6.59
N ILE A 8 2.45 2.96 6.15
CA ILE A 8 3.26 2.79 4.92
C ILE A 8 2.55 1.91 3.89
N GLY A 9 1.23 1.85 3.94
CA GLY A 9 0.44 1.09 2.97
C GLY A 9 0.57 -0.42 3.15
N TYR A 10 0.69 -0.90 4.40
CA TYR A 10 0.78 -2.32 4.76
C TYR A 10 1.95 -3.04 4.11
N VAL A 11 3.13 -2.42 4.14
CA VAL A 11 4.40 -3.06 3.83
C VAL A 11 5.20 -3.24 5.12
N THR A 12 6.19 -4.13 5.12
CA THR A 12 7.08 -4.30 6.27
C THR A 12 8.15 -3.20 6.28
N PRO A 13 8.72 -2.84 7.45
CA PRO A 13 9.84 -1.91 7.51
C PRO A 13 11.02 -2.41 6.65
N SER A 14 11.30 -3.71 6.70
CA SER A 14 12.31 -4.37 5.88
C SER A 14 12.08 -4.14 4.38
N SER A 15 10.85 -4.35 3.90
CA SER A 15 10.49 -4.13 2.49
C SER A 15 10.71 -2.67 2.06
N ARG A 16 10.54 -1.72 2.97
CA ARG A 16 10.80 -0.30 2.74
C ARG A 16 12.29 0.04 2.76
N HIS A 17 13.05 -0.52 3.70
CA HIS A 17 14.50 -0.37 3.72
C HIS A 17 15.15 -0.93 2.45
N GLU A 18 14.60 -2.00 1.90
CA GLU A 18 15.04 -2.60 0.64
C GLU A 18 14.45 -1.92 -0.61
N GLY A 19 13.57 -0.92 -0.45
CA GLY A 19 12.93 -0.20 -1.56
C GLY A 19 11.94 -1.03 -2.40
N ARG A 20 11.54 -2.22 -1.91
CA ARG A 20 10.54 -3.10 -2.54
C ARG A 20 9.11 -2.59 -2.34
N ASP A 21 8.90 -1.70 -1.37
CA ASP A 21 7.61 -1.08 -1.08
C ASP A 21 7.00 -0.38 -2.30
N ARG A 22 7.80 0.32 -3.12
CA ARG A 22 7.34 0.95 -4.37
C ARG A 22 6.64 -0.04 -5.30
N GLN A 23 7.26 -1.20 -5.54
CA GLN A 23 6.69 -2.21 -6.44
C GLN A 23 5.44 -2.85 -5.85
N ILE A 24 5.45 -3.15 -4.55
CA ILE A 24 4.29 -3.72 -3.84
C ILE A 24 3.10 -2.77 -3.90
N LEU A 25 3.33 -1.48 -3.65
CA LEU A 25 2.29 -0.45 -3.66
C LEU A 25 1.74 -0.21 -5.07
N ALA A 26 2.58 -0.18 -6.10
CA ALA A 26 2.14 -0.06 -7.50
C ALA A 26 1.24 -1.23 -7.92
N GLN A 27 1.66 -2.47 -7.64
CA GLN A 27 0.85 -3.67 -7.95
C GLN A 27 -0.49 -3.66 -7.21
N ARG A 28 -0.52 -3.24 -5.93
CA ARG A 28 -1.77 -3.09 -5.17
C ARG A 28 -2.67 -2.03 -5.77
N HIS A 29 -2.11 -0.90 -6.20
CA HIS A 29 -2.87 0.15 -6.85
C HIS A 29 -3.61 -0.39 -8.08
N GLU A 30 -2.89 -1.06 -8.98
CA GLU A 30 -3.47 -1.64 -10.20
C GLU A 30 -4.55 -2.67 -9.89
N LEU A 31 -4.27 -3.61 -8.98
CA LEU A 31 -5.21 -4.65 -8.58
C LEU A 31 -6.52 -4.07 -8.04
N TYR A 32 -6.43 -3.07 -7.15
CA TYR A 32 -7.61 -2.45 -6.55
C TYR A 32 -8.40 -1.62 -7.57
N GLN A 33 -7.73 -0.95 -8.51
CA GLN A 33 -8.40 -0.24 -9.60
C GLN A 33 -9.15 -1.22 -10.51
N GLN A 34 -8.53 -2.34 -10.85
CA GLN A 34 -9.18 -3.39 -11.65
C GLN A 34 -10.39 -3.99 -10.92
N ALA A 35 -10.25 -4.33 -9.63
CA ALA A 35 -11.34 -4.84 -8.81
C ALA A 35 -12.50 -3.85 -8.68
N ARG A 36 -12.20 -2.55 -8.56
CA ARG A 36 -13.21 -1.48 -8.55
C ARG A 36 -13.94 -1.35 -9.89
N ARG A 37 -13.21 -1.40 -11.01
CA ARG A 37 -13.81 -1.39 -12.35
C ARG A 37 -14.69 -2.62 -12.59
N ALA A 38 -14.28 -3.79 -12.08
CA ALA A 38 -15.04 -5.02 -12.24
C ALA A 38 -16.35 -5.05 -11.44
N ASN A 39 -16.37 -4.48 -10.23
CA ASN A 39 -17.54 -4.54 -9.35
C ASN A 39 -17.79 -3.20 -8.63
N PRO A 40 -18.18 -2.13 -9.35
CA PRO A 40 -18.28 -0.79 -8.76
C PRO A 40 -19.30 -0.69 -7.61
N SER A 41 -20.36 -1.50 -7.61
CA SER A 41 -21.38 -1.52 -6.55
C SER A 41 -20.85 -1.94 -5.17
N ARG A 42 -19.71 -2.64 -5.12
CA ARG A 42 -19.04 -3.03 -3.87
C ARG A 42 -18.25 -1.89 -3.23
N TRP A 43 -18.05 -0.78 -3.95
CA TRP A 43 -17.20 0.32 -3.51
C TRP A 43 -18.05 1.57 -3.28
N SER A 44 -18.04 2.08 -2.05
CA SER A 44 -18.70 3.35 -1.72
C SER A 44 -17.98 4.59 -2.27
N GLY A 45 -16.76 4.43 -2.80
CA GLY A 45 -15.95 5.54 -3.28
C GLY A 45 -14.69 5.11 -4.01
N GLN A 46 -13.63 5.90 -3.85
CA GLN A 46 -12.31 5.58 -4.40
C GLN A 46 -11.66 4.42 -3.63
N THR A 47 -10.73 3.72 -4.29
CA THR A 47 -9.87 2.75 -3.62
C THR A 47 -8.99 3.47 -2.60
N ARG A 48 -8.45 2.73 -1.62
CA ARG A 48 -7.43 3.27 -0.71
C ARG A 48 -6.29 3.92 -1.50
N ASN A 49 -5.70 4.99 -0.96
CA ASN A 49 -4.51 5.56 -1.56
C ASN A 49 -3.35 4.56 -1.41
N TRP A 50 -2.87 4.07 -2.54
CA TRP A 50 -1.74 3.15 -2.67
C TRP A 50 -0.49 3.86 -3.21
N GLU A 51 -0.49 5.19 -3.24
CA GLU A 51 0.70 5.95 -3.61
C GLU A 51 1.84 5.71 -2.62
N HIS A 52 3.05 5.72 -3.15
CA HIS A 52 4.25 5.58 -2.34
C HIS A 52 4.45 6.84 -1.49
N ILE A 53 4.36 6.68 -0.16
CA ILE A 53 4.64 7.73 0.79
C ILE A 53 6.15 7.86 0.92
N SER A 54 6.74 8.89 0.32
CA SER A 54 8.19 9.12 0.28
C SER A 54 8.81 9.39 1.65
N GLN A 55 8.07 10.06 2.55
CA GLN A 55 8.57 10.47 3.84
C GLN A 55 7.69 9.87 4.95
N VAL A 56 8.26 8.91 5.68
CA VAL A 56 7.70 8.45 6.94
C VAL A 56 8.81 8.45 7.98
N SER A 57 8.52 9.00 9.15
CA SER A 57 9.35 8.83 10.33
C SER A 57 9.16 7.37 10.79
N LEU A 58 9.98 6.45 10.29
CA LEU A 58 10.11 5.14 10.92
C LEU A 58 10.74 5.40 12.29
N ASN A 59 9.94 5.38 13.35
CA ASN A 59 10.49 5.21 14.68
C ASN A 59 11.27 3.89 14.65
N ARG A 60 12.56 3.96 14.99
CA ARG A 60 13.36 2.77 15.26
C ARG A 60 12.71 2.08 16.46
N ASP A 61 12.21 0.87 16.26
CA ASP A 61 12.08 -0.10 17.36
C ASP A 61 13.48 -0.56 17.79
#